data_AF-A0AAE9SNJ5-F1
#
_entry.id   AF-A0AAE9SNJ5-F1
#
_cell.length_a   1.000
_cell.length_b   1.000
_cell.length_c   1.000
_cell.angle_alpha   90.00
_cell.angle_beta   90.00
_cell.angle_gamma   90.00
#
_symmetry.space_group_name_H-M   'P 1'
#
loop_
_entity.id
_entity.type
_entity.pdbx_description
1 polymer ?
#
loop_
_entity_poly.entity_id
_entity_poly.type
_entity_poly.pdbx_seq_one_letter_code
_entity_poly.pdbx_strand_id
1 'polypeptide(L)'
;MWKFVGEIEYECASCSSYGEIPIDEFDYECLGGSERSMGDEEIYELSCAFECDDCARPINLAFEVSEYPIGLINFITDKCDGAAALNEPDIEYIREIYSVRDLFDLYSSVSELVIALQAEPALLTDLEPRQFEEVTAEIFRDKGFEVELTKRTRDGGKDVIAFHKDQLGIRTKYIIECKHYADTNKVGVDIVRALYGVKNSRSGGNVGIIVTTSTFTSGAREFIDNEATTNLDLTLADKEQLLEWLKGYGKN
;
A
#
# COMPACT_ATOMS: atom_id res chain seq x y z
N MET A 1 -3.54 -7.55 -13.61
CA MET A 1 -4.47 -8.59 -14.10
C MET A 1 -5.83 -7.94 -14.26
N TRP A 2 -6.46 -7.99 -15.44
CA TRP A 2 -7.82 -7.46 -15.60
C TRP A 2 -8.80 -8.31 -14.81
N LYS A 3 -9.88 -7.71 -14.33
CA LYS A 3 -11.06 -8.44 -13.89
C LYS A 3 -12.28 -7.84 -14.53
N PHE A 4 -13.22 -8.71 -14.88
CA PHE A 4 -14.57 -8.30 -15.14
C PHE A 4 -15.19 -7.82 -13.82
N VAL A 5 -15.95 -6.73 -13.89
CA VAL A 5 -16.58 -6.10 -12.72
C VAL A 5 -17.98 -5.63 -13.08
N GLY A 6 -18.75 -5.29 -12.05
CA GLY A 6 -20.12 -4.83 -12.20
C GLY A 6 -21.13 -5.97 -12.20
N GLU A 7 -22.28 -5.70 -12.80
CA GLU A 7 -23.45 -6.58 -12.80
C GLU A 7 -24.01 -6.63 -14.21
N ILE A 8 -24.52 -7.78 -14.64
CA ILE A 8 -25.22 -7.94 -15.91
C ILE A 8 -26.72 -7.84 -15.67
N GLU A 9 -27.32 -6.79 -16.24
CA GLU A 9 -28.76 -6.60 -16.32
C GLU A 9 -29.33 -7.45 -17.46
N TYR A 10 -30.44 -8.15 -17.20
CA TYR A 10 -31.10 -8.97 -18.21
C TYR A 10 -32.62 -8.85 -18.17
N GLU A 11 -33.24 -9.12 -19.32
CA GLU A 11 -34.69 -9.32 -19.46
C GLU A 11 -34.98 -10.75 -19.92
N CYS A 12 -35.77 -11.49 -19.15
CA CYS A 12 -36.17 -12.85 -19.52
C CYS A 12 -37.00 -12.86 -20.80
N ALA A 13 -36.59 -13.64 -21.80
CA ALA A 13 -37.26 -13.69 -23.10
C ALA A 13 -38.67 -14.32 -23.04
N SER A 14 -39.01 -14.99 -21.93
CA SER A 14 -40.30 -15.67 -21.77
C SER A 14 -41.35 -14.88 -21.00
N CYS A 15 -40.97 -14.21 -19.92
CA CYS A 15 -41.91 -13.51 -19.04
C CYS A 15 -41.63 -12.02 -18.90
N SER A 16 -40.57 -11.50 -19.54
CA SER A 16 -40.13 -10.10 -19.45
C SER A 16 -39.86 -9.65 -18.02
N SER A 17 -39.50 -10.58 -17.13
CA SER A 17 -38.95 -10.20 -15.83
C SER A 17 -37.54 -9.67 -15.98
N TYR A 18 -37.20 -8.71 -15.14
CA TYR A 18 -35.87 -8.09 -15.10
C TYR A 18 -35.09 -8.65 -13.92
N GLY A 19 -33.80 -8.81 -14.10
CA GLY A 19 -32.88 -9.21 -13.04
C GLY A 19 -31.47 -8.72 -13.31
N GLU A 20 -30.63 -8.85 -12.29
CA GLU A 20 -29.25 -8.39 -12.29
C GLU A 20 -28.42 -9.52 -11.69
N ILE A 21 -27.33 -9.91 -12.37
CA ILE A 21 -26.40 -10.92 -11.86
C ILE A 21 -25.01 -10.29 -11.70
N PRO A 22 -24.46 -10.26 -10.49
CA PRO A 22 -23.09 -9.89 -10.24
C PRO A 22 -22.09 -10.69 -11.07
N ILE A 23 -21.09 -10.03 -11.66
CA ILE A 23 -20.07 -10.68 -12.48
C ILE A 23 -19.25 -11.73 -11.72
N ASP A 24 -19.17 -11.65 -10.39
CA ASP A 24 -18.50 -12.66 -9.56
C ASP A 24 -19.25 -14.00 -9.49
N GLU A 25 -20.49 -14.06 -9.96
CA GLU A 25 -21.26 -15.30 -10.15
C GLU A 25 -21.05 -15.94 -11.54
N PHE A 26 -20.32 -15.29 -12.44
CA PHE A 26 -20.00 -15.85 -13.76
C PHE A 26 -18.76 -16.74 -13.71
N ASP A 27 -18.84 -17.89 -14.37
CA ASP A 27 -17.67 -18.70 -14.69
C ASP A 27 -16.87 -18.02 -15.81
N TYR A 28 -15.55 -18.01 -15.67
CA TYR A 28 -14.61 -17.38 -16.60
C TYR A 28 -13.58 -18.40 -17.09
N GLU A 29 -13.53 -18.61 -18.41
CA GLU A 29 -12.58 -19.52 -19.06
C GLU A 29 -11.79 -18.81 -20.18
N CYS A 30 -10.48 -19.02 -20.23
CA CYS A 30 -9.65 -18.59 -21.36
C CYS A 30 -9.74 -19.64 -22.47
N LEU A 31 -10.34 -19.25 -23.60
CA LEU A 31 -10.49 -20.11 -24.79
C LEU A 31 -9.20 -20.20 -25.63
N GLY A 32 -8.22 -19.33 -25.32
CA GLY A 32 -6.92 -19.28 -25.99
C GLY A 32 -6.74 -18.04 -26.85
N GLY A 33 -5.68 -18.05 -27.67
CA GLY A 33 -5.18 -16.83 -28.29
C GLY A 33 -4.16 -17.07 -29.40
N SER A 34 -3.79 -16.00 -30.12
CA SER A 34 -2.77 -16.05 -31.16
C SER A 34 -1.97 -14.74 -31.25
N GLU A 35 -0.71 -14.83 -31.67
CA GLU A 35 0.11 -13.64 -31.91
C GLU A 35 -0.31 -12.94 -33.21
N ARG A 36 -0.57 -11.64 -33.14
CA ARG A 36 -0.96 -10.79 -34.27
C ARG A 36 -0.04 -9.56 -34.32
N SER A 37 -0.22 -8.68 -35.31
CA SER A 37 0.72 -7.60 -35.61
C SER A 37 0.95 -6.56 -34.49
N MET A 38 0.02 -6.42 -33.55
CA MET A 38 0.12 -5.49 -32.41
C MET A 38 0.41 -6.17 -31.07
N GLY A 39 0.66 -7.49 -31.07
CA GLY A 39 0.89 -8.29 -29.87
C GLY A 39 0.00 -9.54 -29.85
N ASP A 40 -0.06 -10.19 -28.70
CA ASP A 40 -0.91 -11.35 -28.48
C ASP A 40 -2.39 -10.95 -28.41
N GLU A 41 -3.24 -11.83 -28.90
CA GLU A 41 -4.69 -11.80 -28.72
C GLU A 41 -5.08 -12.92 -27.75
N GLU A 42 -5.98 -12.65 -26.82
CA GLU A 42 -6.61 -13.65 -25.97
C GLU A 42 -8.14 -13.54 -26.06
N ILE A 43 -8.82 -14.67 -25.98
CA ILE A 43 -10.28 -14.78 -26.04
C ILE A 43 -10.76 -15.49 -24.79
N TYR A 44 -11.80 -14.92 -24.17
CA TYR A 44 -12.41 -15.41 -22.96
C TYR A 44 -13.90 -15.66 -23.15
N GLU A 45 -14.42 -16.64 -22.41
CA GLU A 45 -15.85 -16.87 -22.26
C GLU A 45 -16.25 -16.58 -20.81
N LEU A 46 -17.24 -15.70 -20.64
CA LEU A 46 -17.97 -15.52 -19.40
C LEU A 46 -19.32 -16.18 -19.54
N SER A 47 -19.73 -17.00 -18.59
CA SER A 47 -21.06 -17.60 -18.61
C SER A 47 -21.67 -17.79 -17.22
N CYS A 48 -22.98 -17.65 -17.13
CA CYS A 48 -23.76 -17.92 -15.92
C CYS A 48 -25.10 -18.55 -16.32
N ALA A 49 -25.34 -19.78 -15.85
CA ALA A 49 -26.56 -20.53 -16.13
C ALA A 49 -27.42 -20.66 -14.87
N PHE A 50 -28.70 -20.28 -14.98
CA PHE A 50 -29.65 -20.25 -13.86
C PHE A 50 -31.08 -20.41 -14.37
N GLU A 51 -32.05 -20.50 -13.45
CA GLU A 51 -33.48 -20.52 -13.79
C GLU A 51 -34.11 -19.16 -13.47
N CYS A 52 -34.99 -18.66 -14.34
CA CYS A 52 -35.75 -17.45 -14.07
C CYS A 52 -36.65 -17.63 -12.84
N ASP A 53 -36.53 -16.75 -11.84
CA ASP A 53 -37.31 -16.83 -10.59
C ASP A 53 -38.84 -16.80 -10.82
N ASP A 54 -39.32 -16.12 -11.86
CA ASP A 54 -40.75 -15.96 -12.13
C ASP A 54 -41.37 -17.09 -12.96
N CYS A 55 -40.62 -17.64 -13.92
CA CYS A 55 -41.17 -18.61 -14.88
C CYS A 55 -40.45 -19.96 -14.92
N ALA A 56 -39.39 -20.12 -14.12
CA ALA A 56 -38.56 -21.33 -14.01
C ALA A 56 -38.00 -21.83 -15.35
N ARG A 57 -37.87 -20.95 -16.35
CA ARG A 57 -37.18 -21.30 -17.61
C ARG A 57 -35.68 -21.12 -17.45
N PRO A 58 -34.87 -21.99 -18.06
CA PRO A 58 -33.43 -21.86 -18.03
C PRO A 58 -33.01 -20.59 -18.78
N ILE A 59 -32.06 -19.87 -18.20
CA ILE A 59 -31.36 -18.72 -18.77
C ILE A 59 -29.87 -19.04 -18.71
N ASN A 60 -29.16 -18.70 -19.79
CA ASN A 60 -27.71 -18.70 -19.83
C ASN A 60 -27.25 -17.33 -20.32
N LEU A 61 -26.70 -16.52 -19.42
CA LEU A 61 -26.05 -15.27 -19.82
C LEU A 61 -24.61 -15.62 -20.19
N ALA A 62 -24.20 -15.34 -21.43
CA ALA A 62 -22.87 -15.68 -21.91
C ALA A 62 -22.30 -14.63 -22.85
N PHE A 63 -21.00 -14.35 -22.68
CA PHE A 63 -20.27 -13.36 -23.47
C PHE A 63 -18.92 -13.92 -23.90
N GLU A 64 -18.59 -13.77 -25.18
CA GLU A 64 -17.26 -14.01 -25.70
C GLU A 64 -16.52 -12.67 -25.81
N VAL A 65 -15.42 -12.52 -25.09
CA VAL A 65 -14.66 -11.28 -25.00
C VAL A 65 -13.28 -11.49 -25.61
N SER A 66 -12.91 -10.64 -26.56
CA SER A 66 -11.59 -10.65 -27.19
C SER A 66 -10.76 -9.46 -26.74
N GLU A 67 -9.52 -9.74 -26.33
CA GLU A 67 -8.48 -8.76 -26.07
C GLU A 67 -7.45 -8.74 -27.20
N TYR A 68 -7.21 -7.59 -27.81
CA TYR A 68 -6.13 -7.45 -28.80
C TYR A 68 -5.63 -6.00 -28.96
N PRO A 69 -4.36 -5.72 -28.63
CA PRO A 69 -3.43 -6.61 -27.91
C PRO A 69 -3.93 -6.93 -26.49
N ILE A 70 -3.35 -7.95 -25.85
CA ILE A 70 -3.65 -8.29 -24.43
C ILE A 70 -3.72 -7.01 -23.58
N GLY A 71 -4.82 -6.87 -22.85
CA GLY A 71 -5.14 -5.70 -22.03
C GLY A 71 -5.86 -4.55 -22.74
N LEU A 72 -6.41 -4.76 -23.93
CA LEU A 72 -7.38 -3.85 -24.54
C LEU A 72 -8.52 -4.69 -25.11
N ILE A 73 -9.76 -4.47 -24.61
CA ILE A 73 -10.93 -5.09 -25.25
C ILE A 73 -11.00 -4.62 -26.69
N ASN A 74 -11.04 -5.59 -27.58
CA ASN A 74 -11.24 -5.41 -29.00
C ASN A 74 -12.73 -5.55 -29.34
N PHE A 75 -13.39 -6.60 -28.86
CA PHE A 75 -14.83 -6.80 -29.03
C PHE A 75 -15.43 -7.70 -27.96
N ILE A 76 -16.74 -7.55 -27.74
CA ILE A 76 -17.59 -8.41 -26.92
C ILE A 76 -18.69 -8.96 -27.84
N THR A 77 -18.96 -10.27 -27.75
CA THR A 77 -20.04 -10.92 -28.49
C THR A 77 -21.03 -11.53 -27.51
N ASP A 78 -22.28 -11.10 -27.61
CA ASP A 78 -23.40 -11.67 -26.85
C ASP A 78 -23.72 -13.10 -27.35
N LYS A 79 -23.74 -14.04 -26.42
CA LYS A 79 -24.08 -15.47 -26.59
C LYS A 79 -25.22 -15.90 -25.67
N CYS A 80 -25.97 -14.95 -25.09
CA CYS A 80 -27.03 -15.23 -24.14
C CYS A 80 -28.16 -16.06 -24.77
N ASP A 81 -28.73 -16.96 -23.98
CA ASP A 81 -29.90 -17.77 -24.32
C ASP A 81 -30.93 -17.71 -23.19
N GLY A 82 -32.22 -17.73 -23.54
CA GLY A 82 -33.32 -17.61 -22.58
C GLY A 82 -33.56 -16.20 -22.00
N ALA A 83 -32.62 -15.26 -22.18
CA ALA A 83 -32.74 -13.85 -21.82
C ALA A 83 -31.97 -12.94 -22.78
N ALA A 84 -32.35 -11.66 -22.81
CA ALA A 84 -31.59 -10.60 -23.48
C ALA A 84 -30.77 -9.83 -22.43
N ALA A 85 -29.46 -9.72 -22.62
CA ALA A 85 -28.62 -8.83 -21.82
C ALA A 85 -28.90 -7.38 -22.21
N LEU A 86 -28.98 -6.50 -21.21
CA LEU A 86 -29.24 -5.06 -21.40
C LEU A 86 -27.96 -4.23 -21.36
N ASN A 87 -26.88 -4.79 -20.82
CA ASN A 87 -25.53 -4.24 -20.81
C ASN A 87 -24.48 -5.31 -21.15
N GLU A 88 -23.28 -4.85 -21.43
CA GLU A 88 -22.10 -5.70 -21.66
C GLU A 88 -21.25 -5.76 -20.38
N PRO A 89 -20.46 -6.82 -20.17
CA PRO A 89 -19.56 -6.91 -19.04
C PRO A 89 -18.51 -5.79 -19.08
N ASP A 90 -18.42 -5.04 -17.98
CA ASP A 90 -17.39 -4.05 -17.78
C ASP A 90 -16.08 -4.72 -17.35
N ILE A 91 -14.97 -4.08 -17.71
CA ILE A 91 -13.64 -4.48 -17.28
C ILE A 91 -12.98 -3.37 -16.49
N GLU A 92 -12.35 -3.77 -15.39
CA GLU A 92 -11.42 -2.91 -14.69
C GLU A 92 -10.02 -3.52 -14.76
N TYR A 93 -9.06 -2.64 -15.06
CA TYR A 93 -7.66 -3.00 -14.93
C TYR A 93 -7.30 -3.03 -13.45
N ILE A 94 -7.34 -4.22 -12.83
CA ILE A 94 -6.69 -4.40 -11.55
C ILE A 94 -5.19 -4.41 -11.82
N ARG A 95 -4.53 -3.30 -11.51
CA ARG A 95 -3.08 -3.18 -11.49
C ARG A 95 -2.49 -4.10 -10.43
N GLU A 96 -2.45 -5.39 -10.70
CA GLU A 96 -1.39 -6.22 -10.15
C GLU A 96 -0.10 -5.79 -10.85
N ILE A 97 0.67 -5.00 -10.12
CA ILE A 97 2.08 -4.65 -10.36
C ILE A 97 2.33 -3.42 -11.28
N TYR A 98 1.94 -2.23 -10.83
CA TYR A 98 3.05 -1.37 -10.40
C TYR A 98 3.54 -2.05 -9.13
N SER A 99 4.81 -2.45 -9.04
CA SER A 99 5.30 -2.79 -7.70
C SER A 99 4.91 -1.62 -6.81
N VAL A 100 4.53 -1.84 -5.57
CA VAL A 100 4.11 -0.73 -4.71
C VAL A 100 5.19 0.38 -4.69
N ARG A 101 6.46 0.03 -4.99
CA ARG A 101 7.55 0.96 -5.32
C ARG A 101 7.28 1.88 -6.52
N ASP A 102 6.76 1.37 -7.64
CA ASP A 102 6.40 2.19 -8.80
C ASP A 102 5.14 3.05 -8.55
N LEU A 103 4.26 2.61 -7.65
CA LEU A 103 3.13 3.42 -7.15
C LEU A 103 3.65 4.57 -6.27
N PHE A 104 4.74 4.34 -5.55
CA PHE A 104 5.43 5.37 -4.78
C PHE A 104 6.22 6.36 -5.64
N ASP A 105 6.71 5.94 -6.81
CA ASP A 105 7.31 6.84 -7.81
C ASP A 105 6.27 7.72 -8.52
N LEU A 106 4.97 7.40 -8.40
CA LEU A 106 3.86 8.21 -8.93
C LEU A 106 3.42 9.32 -7.96
N TYR A 107 3.69 9.19 -6.65
CA TYR A 107 3.42 10.28 -5.71
C TYR A 107 4.33 11.46 -6.03
N SER A 108 3.71 12.59 -6.32
CA SER A 108 4.41 13.81 -6.72
C SER A 108 5.12 14.46 -5.52
N SER A 109 4.78 14.04 -4.29
CA SER A 109 5.40 14.51 -3.05
C SER A 109 5.37 13.47 -1.92
N VAL A 110 6.28 13.62 -0.95
CA VAL A 110 6.30 12.80 0.28
C VAL A 110 5.01 12.98 1.11
N SER A 111 4.38 14.15 1.04
CA SER A 111 3.12 14.40 1.76
C SER A 111 1.96 13.56 1.21
N GLU A 112 1.87 13.37 -0.11
CA GLU A 112 0.88 12.45 -0.71
C GLU A 112 1.13 11.01 -0.29
N LEU A 113 2.39 10.60 -0.25
CA LEU A 113 2.80 9.30 0.26
C LEU A 113 2.34 9.09 1.71
N VAL A 114 2.52 10.08 2.59
CA VAL A 114 2.04 10.00 3.99
C VAL A 114 0.50 9.85 4.04
N ILE A 115 -0.23 10.59 3.21
CA ILE A 115 -1.71 10.50 3.12
C ILE A 115 -2.14 9.11 2.66
N ALA A 116 -1.45 8.51 1.68
CA ALA A 116 -1.73 7.16 1.24
C ALA A 116 -1.50 6.13 2.37
N LEU A 117 -0.41 6.27 3.13
CA LEU A 117 -0.12 5.43 4.29
C LEU A 117 -1.13 5.63 5.44
N GLN A 118 -1.74 6.81 5.57
CA GLN A 118 -2.84 7.02 6.52
C GLN A 118 -4.09 6.24 6.12
N ALA A 119 -4.42 6.21 4.82
CA ALA A 119 -5.59 5.50 4.30
C ALA A 119 -5.39 3.98 4.30
N GLU A 120 -4.20 3.52 3.90
CA GLU A 120 -3.84 2.11 3.81
C GLU A 120 -2.48 1.82 4.47
N PRO A 121 -2.46 1.60 5.80
CA PRO A 121 -1.22 1.39 6.53
C PRO A 121 -0.45 0.11 6.16
N ALA A 122 -1.10 -0.84 5.47
CA ALA A 122 -0.46 -2.07 5.00
C ALA A 122 0.70 -1.78 4.02
N LEU A 123 0.60 -0.69 3.25
CA LEU A 123 1.61 -0.27 2.28
C LEU A 123 2.97 0.11 2.92
N LEU A 124 3.03 0.29 4.25
CA LEU A 124 4.28 0.51 4.98
C LEU A 124 5.32 -0.57 4.72
N THR A 125 4.90 -1.83 4.51
CA THR A 125 5.83 -2.94 4.27
C THR A 125 6.53 -2.86 2.92
N ASP A 126 5.95 -2.12 1.99
CA ASP A 126 6.39 -2.11 0.60
C ASP A 126 7.26 -0.90 0.24
N LEU A 127 7.39 0.05 1.17
CA LEU A 127 8.28 1.19 1.05
C LEU A 127 9.72 0.72 0.81
N GLU A 128 10.47 1.46 0.00
CA GLU A 128 11.92 1.38 0.06
C GLU A 128 12.43 1.96 1.38
N PRO A 129 13.58 1.49 1.92
CA PRO A 129 14.16 2.04 3.13
C PRO A 129 14.32 3.56 3.08
N ARG A 130 14.68 4.12 1.92
CA ARG A 130 14.80 5.57 1.77
C ARG A 130 13.45 6.29 1.83
N GLN A 131 12.40 5.72 1.24
CA GLN A 131 11.06 6.29 1.32
C GLN A 131 10.55 6.27 2.77
N PHE A 132 10.90 5.23 3.53
CA PHE A 132 10.60 5.18 4.96
C PHE A 132 11.32 6.28 5.77
N GLU A 133 12.57 6.58 5.45
CA GLU A 133 13.30 7.73 6.03
C GLU A 133 12.59 9.05 5.68
N GLU A 134 12.16 9.22 4.42
CA GLU A 134 11.47 10.41 3.92
C GLU A 134 10.11 10.62 4.59
N VAL A 135 9.30 9.56 4.72
CA VAL A 135 8.03 9.55 5.46
C VAL A 135 8.25 9.93 6.92
N THR A 136 9.25 9.34 7.57
CA THR A 136 9.60 9.66 8.97
C THR A 136 9.98 11.14 9.08
N ALA A 137 10.81 11.65 8.18
CA ALA A 137 11.19 13.06 8.16
C ALA A 137 9.98 13.98 7.97
N GLU A 138 9.05 13.63 7.10
CA GLU A 138 7.84 14.41 6.84
C GLU A 138 6.90 14.47 8.05
N ILE A 139 6.72 13.35 8.75
CA ILE A 139 5.97 13.31 10.01
C ILE A 139 6.57 14.28 11.05
N PHE A 140 7.90 14.35 11.15
CA PHE A 140 8.56 15.30 12.06
C PHE A 140 8.40 16.76 11.60
N ARG A 141 8.45 17.04 10.28
CA ARG A 141 8.18 18.38 9.74
C ARG A 141 6.78 18.85 10.06
N ASP A 142 5.78 17.98 9.85
CA ASP A 142 4.38 18.25 10.19
C ASP A 142 4.27 18.65 11.66
N LYS A 143 4.96 17.96 12.57
CA LYS A 143 5.04 18.27 14.01
C LYS A 143 5.88 19.50 14.37
N GLY A 144 6.26 20.33 13.39
CA GLY A 144 6.94 21.60 13.61
C GLY A 144 8.46 21.51 13.81
N PHE A 145 9.09 20.38 13.46
CA PHE A 145 10.54 20.25 13.51
C PHE A 145 11.19 20.80 12.23
N GLU A 146 12.37 21.40 12.37
CA GLU A 146 13.28 21.63 11.24
C GLU A 146 14.01 20.31 10.93
N VAL A 147 13.84 19.74 9.74
CA VAL A 147 14.31 18.39 9.44
C VAL A 147 15.27 18.35 8.25
N GLU A 148 16.39 17.66 8.44
CA GLU A 148 17.40 17.34 7.43
C GLU A 148 17.52 15.81 7.27
N LEU A 149 17.37 15.33 6.03
CA LEU A 149 17.68 13.93 5.69
C LEU A 149 19.16 13.79 5.41
N THR A 150 19.79 12.78 6.02
CA THR A 150 21.21 12.50 5.75
C THR A 150 21.37 11.82 4.38
N LYS A 151 22.61 11.82 3.87
CA LYS A 151 22.94 11.17 2.61
C LYS A 151 22.90 9.65 2.79
N ARG A 152 22.51 8.92 1.73
CA ARG A 152 22.48 7.44 1.67
C ARG A 152 23.82 6.76 2.02
N THR A 153 24.94 7.48 1.98
CA THR A 153 26.26 6.94 2.34
C THR A 153 26.36 6.80 3.86
N ARG A 154 26.32 5.53 4.35
CA ARG A 154 26.47 5.07 5.75
C ARG A 154 27.21 6.06 6.69
N ASP A 155 26.51 7.08 7.17
CA ASP A 155 27.07 8.08 8.07
C ASP A 155 26.68 7.72 9.51
N GLY A 156 27.22 6.59 9.98
CA GLY A 156 27.20 6.22 11.40
C GLY A 156 25.82 6.06 12.04
N GLY A 157 24.79 5.62 11.32
CA GLY A 157 23.48 5.29 11.90
C GLY A 157 22.56 6.48 12.17
N LYS A 158 22.67 7.56 11.39
CA LYS A 158 21.76 8.71 11.45
C LYS A 158 21.10 8.86 10.08
N ASP A 159 19.79 8.67 9.98
CA ASP A 159 19.06 8.81 8.72
C ASP A 159 18.33 10.15 8.64
N VAL A 160 17.86 10.64 9.78
CA VAL A 160 17.21 11.96 9.91
C VAL A 160 17.82 12.73 11.07
N ILE A 161 18.06 14.02 10.84
CA ILE A 161 18.42 14.99 11.88
C ILE A 161 17.27 15.99 11.98
N ALA A 162 16.69 16.12 13.17
CA ALA A 162 15.60 17.05 13.41
C ALA A 162 15.95 18.04 14.52
N PHE A 163 15.48 19.27 14.41
CA PHE A 163 15.63 20.29 15.44
C PHE A 163 14.25 20.80 15.85
N HIS A 164 14.02 20.81 17.15
CA HIS A 164 12.84 21.46 17.73
C HIS A 164 13.29 22.64 18.57
N LYS A 165 12.56 23.75 18.45
CA LYS A 165 12.76 24.94 19.27
C LYS A 165 11.54 25.12 20.15
N ASP A 166 11.73 25.03 21.46
CA ASP A 166 10.64 25.24 22.40
C ASP A 166 10.23 26.73 22.50
N GLN A 167 9.19 27.02 23.28
CA GLN A 167 8.68 28.38 23.47
C GLN A 167 9.69 29.32 24.15
N LEU A 168 10.68 28.77 24.86
CA LEU A 168 11.77 29.53 25.48
C LEU A 168 12.93 29.78 24.50
N GLY A 169 12.83 29.22 23.30
CA GLY A 169 13.83 29.32 22.25
C GLY A 169 15.01 28.36 22.40
N ILE A 170 14.91 27.38 23.30
CA ILE A 170 15.93 26.35 23.48
C ILE A 170 15.82 25.36 22.33
N ARG A 171 16.94 25.13 21.64
CA ARG A 171 17.01 24.24 20.49
C ARG A 171 17.51 22.86 20.91
N THR A 172 16.71 21.84 20.62
CA THR A 172 17.04 20.43 20.89
C THR A 172 17.29 19.72 19.56
N LYS A 173 18.42 19.04 19.44
CA LYS A 173 18.78 18.23 18.27
C LYS A 173 18.40 16.77 18.50
N TYR A 174 17.63 16.22 17.59
CA TYR A 174 17.21 14.83 17.53
C TYR A 174 17.99 14.12 16.42
N ILE A 175 18.45 12.92 16.72
CA ILE A 175 19.06 12.02 15.75
C ILE A 175 18.15 10.80 15.64
N ILE A 176 17.73 10.49 14.43
CA ILE A 176 16.73 9.46 14.17
C ILE A 176 17.37 8.42 13.25
N GLU A 177 17.31 7.16 13.67
CA GLU A 177 17.71 6.00 12.87
C GLU A 177 16.44 5.22 12.46
N CYS A 178 16.28 5.01 11.16
CA CYS A 178 15.14 4.32 10.58
C CYS A 178 15.52 2.87 10.25
N LYS A 179 14.73 1.92 10.72
CA LYS A 179 14.86 0.49 10.38
C LYS A 179 13.60 -0.02 9.74
N HIS A 180 13.61 -0.05 8.41
CA HIS A 180 12.57 -0.70 7.60
C HIS A 180 12.80 -2.21 7.58
N TYR A 181 12.20 -2.91 8.56
CA TYR A 181 12.31 -4.35 8.73
C TYR A 181 10.93 -5.01 8.59
N ALA A 182 10.92 -6.27 8.16
CA ALA A 182 9.72 -7.09 8.18
C ALA A 182 9.21 -7.30 9.61
N ASP A 183 7.92 -7.53 9.77
CA ASP A 183 7.26 -7.75 11.07
C ASP A 183 7.89 -8.90 11.89
N THR A 184 8.45 -9.91 11.21
CA THR A 184 9.14 -11.05 11.83
C THR A 184 10.58 -10.75 12.25
N ASN A 185 11.17 -9.65 11.78
CA ASN A 185 12.55 -9.28 12.06
C ASN A 185 12.63 -8.09 13.04
N LYS A 186 12.82 -8.40 14.32
CA LYS A 186 12.85 -7.41 15.39
C LYS A 186 14.18 -6.66 15.46
N VAL A 187 14.13 -5.39 15.83
CA VAL A 187 15.32 -4.57 16.08
C VAL A 187 16.01 -5.03 17.37
N GLY A 188 17.26 -5.46 17.23
CA GLY A 188 18.09 -5.96 18.33
C GLY A 188 18.84 -4.87 19.11
N VAL A 189 19.36 -5.25 20.29
CA VAL A 189 20.07 -4.35 21.21
C VAL A 189 21.32 -3.70 20.62
N ASP A 190 21.97 -4.35 19.64
CA ASP A 190 23.20 -3.83 19.04
C ASP A 190 22.97 -2.52 18.27
N ILE A 191 21.80 -2.39 17.61
CA ILE A 191 21.40 -1.15 16.92
C ILE A 191 21.17 -0.04 17.96
N VAL A 192 20.48 -0.38 19.06
CA VAL A 192 20.21 0.55 20.16
C VAL A 192 21.51 1.09 20.77
N ARG A 193 22.48 0.20 21.03
CA ARG A 193 23.81 0.57 21.55
C ARG A 193 24.61 1.42 20.57
N ALA A 194 24.54 1.10 19.27
CA ALA A 194 25.20 1.86 18.23
C ALA A 194 24.69 3.31 18.18
N LEU A 195 23.36 3.50 18.12
CA LEU A 195 22.77 4.83 18.14
C LEU A 195 23.09 5.58 19.42
N TYR A 196 23.07 4.90 20.57
CA TYR A 196 23.43 5.50 21.86
C TYR A 196 24.87 6.05 21.85
N GLY A 197 25.83 5.28 21.32
CA GLY A 197 27.22 5.74 21.16
C GLY A 197 27.34 6.94 20.22
N VAL A 198 26.58 6.92 19.14
CA VAL A 198 26.54 7.99 18.14
C VAL A 198 25.92 9.28 18.70
N LYS A 199 24.84 9.16 19.47
CA LYS A 199 24.19 10.27 20.18
C LYS A 199 25.13 10.94 21.17
N ASN A 200 25.92 10.16 21.89
CA ASN A 200 26.86 10.66 22.90
C ASN A 200 28.23 11.09 22.31
N SER A 201 28.39 11.01 20.99
CA SER A 201 29.61 11.48 20.31
C SER A 201 29.65 13.01 20.19
N ARG A 202 30.83 13.56 19.84
CA ARG A 202 31.04 15.01 19.67
C ARG A 202 30.15 15.66 18.60
N SER A 203 29.71 14.89 17.60
CA SER A 203 28.77 15.31 16.55
C SER A 203 27.35 14.77 16.75
N GLY A 204 27.08 14.24 17.95
CA GLY A 204 25.84 13.63 18.38
C GLY A 204 24.68 14.61 18.53
N GLY A 205 23.67 14.18 19.28
CA GLY A 205 22.39 14.87 19.44
C GLY A 205 21.98 14.88 20.91
N ASN A 206 20.95 15.63 21.23
CA ASN A 206 20.37 15.66 22.56
C ASN A 206 19.50 14.42 22.81
N VAL A 207 18.78 13.97 21.78
CA VAL A 207 17.86 12.82 21.84
C VAL A 207 18.14 11.89 20.68
N GLY A 208 18.22 10.58 20.94
CA GLY A 208 18.25 9.55 19.90
C GLY A 208 16.89 8.89 19.75
N ILE A 209 16.44 8.63 18.53
CA ILE A 209 15.18 7.93 18.27
C ILE A 209 15.46 6.80 17.28
N ILE A 210 14.97 5.60 17.56
CA ILE A 210 14.93 4.52 16.57
C ILE A 210 13.48 4.35 16.16
N VAL A 211 13.22 4.45 14.86
CA VAL A 211 11.90 4.23 14.27
C VAL A 211 11.95 2.97 13.42
N THR A 212 10.99 2.08 13.59
CA THR A 212 10.93 0.84 12.80
C THR A 212 9.51 0.48 12.36
N THR A 213 9.39 -0.15 11.20
CA THR A 213 8.16 -0.80 10.74
C THR A 213 7.89 -2.14 11.41
N SER A 214 8.82 -2.62 12.25
CA SER A 214 8.71 -3.87 13.01
C SER A 214 8.55 -3.57 14.50
N THR A 215 9.07 -4.44 15.37
CA THR A 215 9.11 -4.28 16.83
C THR A 215 10.52 -4.45 17.37
N PHE A 216 10.74 -4.13 18.64
CA PHE A 216 12.03 -4.30 19.31
C PHE A 216 12.11 -5.65 20.04
N THR A 217 13.32 -6.18 20.23
CA THR A 217 13.54 -7.33 21.12
C THR A 217 13.37 -6.92 22.59
N SER A 218 13.21 -7.90 23.50
CA SER A 218 13.17 -7.61 24.95
C SER A 218 14.47 -6.97 25.42
N GLY A 219 15.62 -7.52 25.01
CA GLY A 219 16.94 -6.97 25.36
C GLY A 219 17.17 -5.54 24.84
N ALA A 220 16.55 -5.15 23.72
CA ALA A 220 16.59 -3.78 23.24
C ALA A 220 15.81 -2.83 24.16
N ARG A 221 14.63 -3.24 24.64
CA ARG A 221 13.83 -2.46 25.62
C ARG A 221 14.50 -2.42 26.99
N GLU A 222 14.97 -3.55 27.50
CA GLU A 222 15.70 -3.65 28.78
C GLU A 222 16.96 -2.78 28.81
N PHE A 223 17.66 -2.61 27.68
CA PHE A 223 18.81 -1.71 27.62
C PHE A 223 18.42 -0.25 27.89
N ILE A 224 17.27 0.20 27.39
CA ILE A 224 16.76 1.56 27.66
C ILE A 224 16.45 1.71 29.14
N ASP A 225 15.74 0.74 29.71
CA ASP A 225 15.31 0.78 31.12
C ASP A 225 16.50 0.77 32.10
N ASN A 226 17.61 0.11 31.73
CA ASN A 226 18.76 -0.07 32.62
C ASN A 226 19.89 0.96 32.43
N GLU A 227 20.13 1.43 31.20
CA GLU A 227 21.34 2.19 30.85
C GLU A 227 21.05 3.63 30.37
N ALA A 228 19.83 3.94 29.93
CA ALA A 228 19.48 5.32 29.63
C ALA A 228 19.39 6.09 30.94
N THR A 229 20.26 7.09 31.13
CA THR A 229 20.33 7.88 32.37
C THR A 229 18.98 8.53 32.70
N THR A 230 18.16 8.77 31.67
CA THR A 230 16.71 9.03 31.74
C THR A 230 16.00 8.51 30.48
N ASN A 231 14.69 8.25 30.53
CA ASN A 231 13.82 7.96 29.35
C ASN A 231 13.82 9.09 28.28
N LEU A 232 14.53 10.19 28.51
CA LEU A 232 14.63 11.35 27.63
C LEU A 232 15.83 11.27 26.67
N ASP A 233 16.79 10.36 26.91
CA ASP A 233 18.02 10.26 26.13
C ASP A 233 17.87 9.46 24.83
N LEU A 234 17.07 8.39 24.88
CA LEU A 234 16.83 7.50 23.75
C LEU A 234 15.36 7.02 23.73
N THR A 235 14.74 7.02 22.55
CA THR A 235 13.35 6.60 22.36
C THR A 235 13.25 5.50 21.31
N LEU A 236 12.43 4.49 21.59
CA LEU A 236 12.11 3.40 20.67
C LEU A 236 10.68 3.59 20.15
N ALA A 237 10.52 3.81 18.86
CA ALA A 237 9.23 3.93 18.19
C ALA A 237 9.04 2.74 17.25
N ASP A 238 8.18 1.80 17.64
CA ASP A 238 7.85 0.65 16.82
C ASP A 238 6.68 0.95 15.88
N LYS A 239 6.25 -0.06 15.13
CA LYS A 239 5.16 0.05 14.16
C LYS A 239 3.90 0.68 14.78
N GLU A 240 3.55 0.32 16.00
CA GLU A 240 2.35 0.85 16.66
C GLU A 240 2.48 2.36 16.88
N GLN A 241 3.60 2.81 17.44
CA GLN A 241 3.85 4.24 17.64
C GLN A 241 3.90 5.02 16.32
N LEU A 242 4.50 4.45 15.28
CA LEU A 242 4.55 5.04 13.95
C LEU A 242 3.14 5.23 13.35
N LEU A 243 2.26 4.22 13.50
CA LEU A 243 0.88 4.29 13.03
C LEU A 243 0.08 5.38 13.75
N GLU A 244 0.33 5.60 15.04
CA GLU A 244 -0.27 6.73 15.76
C GLU A 244 0.18 8.08 15.19
N TRP A 245 1.48 8.21 14.88
CA TRP A 245 2.00 9.44 14.29
C TRP A 245 1.40 9.69 12.91
N LEU A 246 1.29 8.65 12.08
CA LEU A 246 0.60 8.72 10.79
C LEU A 246 -0.85 9.18 10.97
N LYS A 247 -1.64 8.58 11.86
CA LYS A 247 -3.04 8.99 12.12
C LYS A 247 -3.18 10.46 12.55
N GLY A 248 -2.14 11.02 13.17
CA GLY A 248 -2.09 12.41 13.62
C GLY A 248 -1.58 13.42 12.58
N TYR A 249 -1.04 12.96 11.45
CA TYR A 249 -0.48 13.83 10.42
C TYR A 249 -1.52 14.78 9.82
N GLY A 250 -1.16 16.06 9.66
CA GLY A 250 -2.02 17.11 9.10
C GLY A 250 -3.06 17.69 10.06
N LYS A 251 -2.99 17.37 11.37
CA LYS A 251 -3.95 17.81 12.40
C LYS A 251 -3.39 18.84 13.40
N ASN A 252 -2.30 19.52 13.04
CA ASN A 252 -1.62 20.49 13.92
C ASN A 252 -2.23 21.90 13.89
#